data_AF-D9PHN9-F1
#
_entry.id   AF-D9PHN9-F1
#
_cell.length_a   1.000
_cell.length_b   1.000
_cell.length_c   1.000
_cell.angle_alpha   90.00
_cell.angle_beta   90.00
_cell.angle_gamma   90.00
#
_symmetry.space_group_name_H-M   'P 1'
#
loop_
_entity.id
_entity.type
_entity.pdbx_description
1 polymer ?
#
loop_
_entity_poly.entity_id
_entity_poly.type
_entity_poly.pdbx_seq_one_letter_code
_entity_poly.pdbx_strand_id
1 'polypeptide(L)'
;MSNRAFLTRTTFETDHDGASWGWRIGDDYVRSYTDACAEHEVPVDPLELLANAATEATEDERHLLANLLHFERGISINGSWHDYEEIAPVLQKALNGGEG
;
A
#
# COMPACT_ATOMS: atom_id res chain seq x y z
N MET A 1 -11.90 -6.07 17.91
CA MET A 1 -11.81 -6.38 16.48
C MET A 1 -10.40 -6.05 16.04
N SER A 2 -9.72 -6.97 15.37
CA SER A 2 -8.33 -6.77 14.94
C SER A 2 -8.38 -6.07 13.59
N ASN A 3 -8.33 -4.73 13.59
CA ASN A 3 -8.30 -3.95 12.35
C ASN A 3 -6.95 -4.19 11.66
N ARG A 4 -6.91 -5.20 10.78
CA ARG A 4 -5.69 -5.65 10.10
C ARG A 4 -5.64 -5.02 8.73
N ALA A 5 -4.74 -4.05 8.57
CA ALA A 5 -4.46 -3.50 7.26
C ALA A 5 -3.75 -4.54 6.38
N PHE A 6 -3.98 -4.44 5.08
CA PHE A 6 -3.28 -5.22 4.07
C PHE A 6 -2.92 -4.35 2.86
N LEU A 7 -1.87 -4.76 2.16
CA LEU A 7 -1.44 -4.26 0.87
C LEU A 7 -1.12 -5.46 -0.02
N THR A 8 -1.58 -5.47 -1.26
CA THR A 8 -1.37 -6.62 -2.15
C THR A 8 -1.17 -6.16 -3.58
N ARG A 9 0.00 -6.48 -4.16
CA ARG A 9 0.25 -6.38 -5.59
C ARG A 9 -0.63 -7.39 -6.32
N THR A 10 -1.32 -6.95 -7.35
CA THR A 10 -2.23 -7.81 -8.12
C THR A 10 -2.31 -7.37 -9.58
N THR A 11 -2.70 -8.30 -10.43
CA THR A 11 -3.21 -8.03 -11.77
C THR A 11 -4.71 -7.75 -11.73
N PHE A 12 -5.18 -6.90 -12.62
CA PHE A 12 -6.58 -6.65 -12.89
C PHE A 12 -6.87 -7.05 -14.34
N GLU A 13 -7.96 -7.79 -14.54
CA GLU A 13 -8.43 -8.15 -15.87
C GLU A 13 -9.17 -6.95 -16.45
N THR A 14 -8.76 -6.50 -17.64
CA THR A 14 -9.47 -5.45 -18.38
C THR A 14 -10.13 -6.05 -19.62
N ASP A 15 -11.28 -5.52 -20.02
CA ASP A 15 -12.03 -5.99 -21.19
C ASP A 15 -11.29 -5.75 -22.53
N HIS A 16 -10.19 -4.99 -22.52
CA HIS A 16 -9.40 -4.64 -23.68
C HIS A 16 -7.99 -5.24 -23.64
N ASP A 17 -7.88 -6.50 -24.07
CA ASP A 17 -6.66 -7.20 -24.54
C ASP A 17 -5.34 -6.93 -23.80
N GLY A 18 -5.41 -6.71 -22.48
CA GLY A 18 -4.25 -6.42 -21.64
C GLY A 18 -4.59 -6.53 -20.17
N ALA A 19 -3.81 -7.31 -19.42
CA ALA A 19 -3.85 -7.28 -17.96
C ALA A 19 -3.17 -5.99 -17.49
N SER A 20 -3.85 -5.23 -16.64
CA SER A 20 -3.22 -4.11 -15.94
C SER A 20 -2.69 -4.57 -14.59
N TRP A 21 -1.67 -3.90 -14.09
CA TRP A 21 -1.07 -4.19 -12.79
C TRP A 21 -1.35 -3.07 -11.82
N GLY A 22 -1.28 -3.40 -10.54
CA GLY A 22 -1.36 -2.41 -9.48
C GLY A 22 -1.40 -3.05 -8.11
N TRP A 23 -2.06 -2.39 -7.16
CA TRP A 23 -2.18 -2.86 -5.80
C TRP A 23 -3.55 -2.60 -5.21
N ARG A 24 -3.90 -3.40 -4.20
CA ARG A 24 -5.05 -3.20 -3.33
C ARG A 24 -4.57 -2.90 -1.93
N ILE A 25 -5.13 -1.88 -1.31
CA ILE A 25 -4.87 -1.53 0.08
C ILE A 25 -6.19 -1.46 0.84
N GLY A 26 -6.19 -1.84 2.11
CA GLY A 26 -7.37 -1.68 2.92
C GLY A 26 -7.23 -2.25 4.32
N ASP A 27 -8.28 -2.08 5.09
CA ASP A 27 -8.47 -2.64 6.42
C ASP A 27 -9.94 -3.08 6.58
N ASP A 28 -10.45 -3.19 7.81
CA ASP A 28 -11.85 -3.58 8.05
C ASP A 28 -12.86 -2.49 7.62
N TYR A 29 -12.41 -1.25 7.43
CA TYR A 29 -13.26 -0.07 7.23
C TYR A 29 -13.06 0.57 5.84
N VAL A 30 -11.85 0.51 5.29
CA VAL A 30 -11.47 1.15 4.03
C VAL A 30 -10.93 0.10 3.07
N ARG A 31 -11.30 0.22 1.79
CA ARG A 31 -10.71 -0.57 0.70
C ARG A 31 -10.50 0.33 -0.50
N SER A 32 -9.29 0.32 -1.03
CA SER A 32 -8.88 1.10 -2.18
C SER A 32 -7.95 0.27 -3.07
N TYR A 33 -7.75 0.72 -4.30
CA TYR A 33 -6.87 0.10 -5.25
C TYR A 33 -6.36 1.09 -6.29
N THR A 34 -5.20 0.77 -6.85
CA THR A 34 -4.66 1.34 -8.09
C THR A 34 -4.51 0.20 -9.08
N ASP A 35 -4.97 0.39 -10.32
CA ASP A 35 -4.98 -0.64 -11.38
C ASP A 35 -4.51 -0.12 -12.74
N ALA A 36 -3.90 1.07 -12.78
CA ALA A 36 -3.48 1.74 -14.01
C ALA A 36 -1.96 1.67 -14.25
N CYS A 37 -1.26 0.73 -13.62
CA CYS A 37 0.19 0.60 -13.71
C CYS A 37 0.59 -0.51 -14.70
N ALA A 38 1.76 -0.35 -15.32
CA ALA A 38 2.45 -1.46 -15.98
C ALA A 38 3.10 -2.39 -14.96
N GLU A 39 3.36 -3.64 -15.35
CA GLU A 39 3.91 -4.68 -14.45
C GLU A 39 5.19 -4.24 -13.71
N HIS A 40 6.08 -3.58 -14.44
CA HIS A 40 7.39 -3.16 -13.97
C HIS A 40 7.34 -1.91 -13.08
N GLU A 41 6.22 -1.18 -13.09
CA GLU A 41 5.99 -0.01 -12.25
C GLU A 41 5.51 -0.41 -10.85
N VAL A 42 5.03 -1.65 -10.68
CA VAL A 42 4.53 -2.15 -9.39
C VAL A 42 5.62 -3.00 -8.71
N PRO A 43 6.26 -2.50 -7.64
CA PRO A 43 7.38 -3.20 -7.02
C PRO A 43 6.99 -4.57 -6.48
N VAL A 44 7.91 -5.54 -6.62
CA VAL A 44 7.74 -6.90 -6.08
C VAL A 44 8.18 -6.96 -4.62
N ASP A 45 9.16 -6.15 -4.22
CA ASP A 45 9.59 -6.04 -2.83
C ASP A 45 8.48 -5.44 -1.96
N PRO A 46 8.13 -6.05 -0.81
CA PRO A 46 7.03 -5.57 0.04
C PRO A 46 7.19 -4.13 0.54
N LEU A 47 8.40 -3.73 0.92
CA LEU A 47 8.65 -2.40 1.48
C LEU A 47 8.74 -1.35 0.37
N GLU A 48 9.29 -1.70 -0.80
CA GLU A 48 9.22 -0.84 -1.97
C GLU A 48 7.78 -0.64 -2.45
N LEU A 49 6.95 -1.69 -2.44
CA LEU A 49 5.53 -1.61 -2.77
C LEU A 49 4.79 -0.69 -1.79
N LEU A 50 5.09 -0.80 -0.49
CA LEU A 50 4.53 0.08 0.54
C LEU A 50 4.95 1.53 0.32
N ALA A 51 6.22 1.77 0.00
CA ALA A 51 6.72 3.11 -0.32
C ALA A 51 5.97 3.70 -1.52
N ASN A 52 5.84 2.92 -2.59
CA ASN A 52 5.15 3.34 -3.81
C ASN A 52 3.69 3.69 -3.53
N ALA A 53 2.96 2.77 -2.86
CA ALA A 53 1.57 2.98 -2.48
C ALA A 53 1.39 4.21 -1.57
N ALA A 54 2.32 4.46 -0.63
CA ALA A 54 2.28 5.62 0.25
C ALA A 54 2.59 6.95 -0.45
N THR A 55 3.48 6.94 -1.44
CA THR A 55 3.79 8.12 -2.26
C THR A 55 2.59 8.52 -3.12
N GLU A 56 1.93 7.54 -3.75
CA GLU A 56 0.77 7.76 -4.62
C GLU A 56 -0.56 7.82 -3.87
N ALA A 57 -0.54 7.63 -2.54
CA ALA A 57 -1.75 7.51 -1.73
C ALA A 57 -2.67 8.72 -1.86
N THR A 58 -3.96 8.42 -2.08
CA THR A 58 -5.08 9.35 -1.93
C THR A 58 -5.25 9.79 -0.48
N GLU A 59 -6.10 10.78 -0.21
CA GLU A 59 -6.33 11.28 1.15
C GLU A 59 -6.81 10.18 2.12
N ASP A 60 -7.74 9.32 1.67
CA ASP A 60 -8.27 8.21 2.47
C ASP A 60 -7.19 7.15 2.76
N GLU A 61 -6.38 6.81 1.76
CA GLU A 61 -5.26 5.87 1.94
C GLU A 61 -4.18 6.46 2.85
N ARG A 62 -3.90 7.76 2.75
CA ARG A 62 -3.00 8.46 3.68
C ARG A 62 -3.51 8.40 5.11
N HIS A 63 -4.81 8.55 5.34
CA HIS A 63 -5.39 8.36 6.68
C HIS A 63 -5.21 6.93 7.19
N LEU A 64 -5.41 5.91 6.35
CA LEU A 64 -5.14 4.52 6.72
C LEU A 64 -3.68 4.31 7.10
N LEU A 65 -2.74 4.78 6.27
CA LEU A 65 -1.30 4.65 6.51
C LEU A 65 -0.84 5.44 7.74
N ALA A 66 -1.39 6.64 7.96
CA ALA A 66 -1.13 7.43 9.15
C ALA A 66 -1.66 6.76 10.42
N ASN A 67 -2.78 6.03 10.34
CA ASN A 67 -3.30 5.24 11.46
C ASN A 67 -2.36 4.09 11.85
N LEU A 68 -1.68 3.47 10.88
CA LEU A 68 -0.66 2.45 11.18
C LEU A 68 0.49 3.06 11.99
N LEU A 69 0.93 4.26 11.62
CA LEU A 69 1.95 4.99 12.37
C LEU A 69 1.47 5.41 13.76
N HIS A 70 0.25 5.96 13.85
CA HIS A 70 -0.30 6.49 15.09
C HIS A 70 -0.56 5.41 16.15
N PHE A 71 -1.01 4.23 15.72
CA PHE A 71 -1.31 3.11 16.61
C PHE A 71 -0.20 2.07 16.70
N GLU A 72 0.97 2.34 16.12
CA GLU A 72 2.14 1.44 16.09
C GLU A 72 1.78 0.03 15.59
N ARG A 73 1.08 -0.05 14.46
CA ARG A 73 0.57 -1.32 13.91
C ARG A 73 1.34 -1.76 12.68
N GLY A 74 1.51 -3.08 12.56
CA GLY A 74 1.97 -3.74 11.35
C GLY A 74 0.88 -3.84 10.26
N ILE A 75 1.30 -4.34 9.09
CA ILE A 75 0.46 -4.52 7.89
C ILE A 75 0.82 -5.83 7.20
N SER A 76 -0.16 -6.50 6.60
CA SER A 76 0.09 -7.67 5.75
C SER A 76 0.38 -7.23 4.31
N ILE A 77 1.58 -7.48 3.79
CA ILE A 77 1.98 -7.14 2.42
C ILE A 77 2.20 -8.42 1.63
N ASN A 78 1.46 -8.60 0.53
CA ASN A 78 1.51 -9.81 -0.32
C ASN A 78 1.37 -11.11 0.51
N GLY A 79 0.58 -11.07 1.59
CA GLY A 79 0.33 -12.21 2.48
C GLY A 79 1.39 -12.44 3.58
N SER A 80 2.46 -11.64 3.63
CA SER A 80 3.45 -11.66 4.70
C SER A 80 3.20 -10.53 5.69
N TRP A 81 3.25 -10.82 6.99
CA TRP A 81 3.09 -9.81 8.03
C TRP A 81 4.40 -9.04 8.23
N HIS A 82 4.32 -7.71 8.22
CA HIS A 82 5.42 -6.81 8.53
C HIS A 82 5.07 -5.99 9.76
N ASP A 83 6.00 -5.95 10.71
CA ASP A 83 5.80 -5.25 11.99
C ASP A 83 6.00 -3.74 11.85
N TYR A 84 5.50 -2.99 12.83
CA TYR A 84 5.59 -1.54 12.87
C TYR A 84 7.03 -1.04 12.66
N GLU A 85 8.01 -1.67 13.30
CA GLU A 85 9.43 -1.27 13.23
C GLU A 85 10.00 -1.37 11.80
N GLU A 86 9.48 -2.29 10.97
CA GLU A 86 9.89 -2.44 9.58
C GLU A 86 9.25 -1.36 8.69
N ILE A 87 7.96 -1.09 8.89
CA ILE A 87 7.17 -0.23 7.99
C ILE A 87 7.23 1.26 8.36
N ALA A 88 7.46 1.59 9.63
CA ALA A 88 7.50 2.95 10.12
C ALA A 88 8.50 3.85 9.36
N PRO A 89 9.79 3.46 9.18
CA PRO A 89 10.74 4.30 8.44
C PRO A 89 10.33 4.51 6.98
N VAL A 90 9.71 3.50 6.36
CA VAL A 90 9.22 3.56 4.98
C VAL A 90 8.09 4.57 4.86
N LEU A 91 7.06 4.43 5.71
CA LEU A 91 5.89 5.30 5.70
C LEU A 91 6.22 6.74 6.11
N GLN A 92 7.05 6.94 7.12
CA GLN A 92 7.50 8.27 7.52
C GLN A 92 8.23 8.97 6.37
N LYS A 93 9.11 8.25 5.66
CA LYS A 93 9.81 8.81 4.50
C LYS A 93 8.84 9.16 3.36
N ALA A 94 7.92 8.25 3.02
CA ALA A 94 7.00 8.44 1.90
C ALA A 94 5.94 9.53 2.16
N LEU A 95 5.41 9.60 3.39
CA LEU A 95 4.36 10.56 3.78
C LEU A 95 4.92 11.96 4.04
N ASN A 96 6.14 12.08 4.57
CA ASN A 96 6.79 13.37 4.82
C ASN A 96 7.61 13.88 3.61
N GLY A 97 8.02 13.00 2.71
CA GLY A 97 8.84 13.32 1.53
C GLY A 97 8.10 14.01 0.38
N GLY A 98 6.88 14.49 0.60
CA GLY A 98 6.10 15.27 -0.35
C GLY A 98 6.54 16.74 -0.51
N GLU A 99 7.62 17.16 0.16
CA GLU A 99 8.29 18.44 -0.08
C GLU A 99 9.73 18.17 -0.57
N GLY A 100 9.93 18.36 -1.88
CA GLY A 100 11.22 18.30 -2.57
C GLY A 100 11.09 18.75 -4.01
#